data_AF-Q32LG8-F1
#
_entry.id   AF-Q32LG8-F1
#
_cell.length_a   1.000
_cell.length_b   1.000
_cell.length_c   1.000
_cell.angle_alpha   90.00
_cell.angle_beta   90.00
_cell.angle_gamma   90.00
#
_symmetry.space_group_name_H-M   'P 1'
#
loop_
_entity.id
_entity.type
_entity.pdbx_description
1 polymer ?
#
loop_
_entity_poly.entity_id
_entity_poly.type
_entity_poly.pdbx_seq_one_letter_code
_entity_poly.pdbx_strand_id
1 'polypeptide(L)'
;MKIRNEAEMEEQIQELKTITRLQEQCRALQIQSVKEKTVKNKATLALLRSNIRRRSQEWALAKKYDQWAISRACGKDVPMRLANSRCTMEVAREKLRKYVFDRVNVHNVLIHLVRRRGRKLESMQLELAGLKSQPDATKEELRLQQVIRQLENNIEKTTIKITTSQNIHFLYMDLLDHLKKKLAGYPTELDKLQNLVTNYCLELSDMTVMSQDAMMITDEVKMNMRQGEATFIEERRARENRLNQQKKLIDKIHTKETSEK
;
A
#
# COMPACT_ATOMS: atom_id res chain seq x y z
N MET A 1 -111.67 -85.67 82.19
CA MET A 1 -110.38 -85.16 81.66
C MET A 1 -110.61 -84.18 80.48
N LYS A 2 -111.56 -83.23 80.60
CA LYS A 2 -111.97 -82.29 79.54
C LYS A 2 -111.89 -80.81 79.97
N ILE A 3 -112.13 -80.54 81.26
CA ILE A 3 -112.23 -79.19 81.85
C ILE A 3 -110.85 -78.53 82.04
N ARG A 4 -109.77 -79.30 82.16
CA ARG A 4 -108.40 -78.75 82.32
C ARG A 4 -107.81 -78.26 80.99
N ASN A 5 -108.20 -78.86 79.87
CA ASN A 5 -107.71 -78.49 78.54
C ASN A 5 -108.37 -77.22 78.00
N GLU A 6 -109.61 -76.91 78.38
CA GLU A 6 -110.29 -75.68 77.95
C GLU A 6 -109.70 -74.43 78.62
N ALA A 7 -109.31 -74.51 79.90
CA ALA A 7 -108.65 -73.40 80.60
C ALA A 7 -107.23 -73.13 80.08
N GLU A 8 -106.44 -74.19 79.80
CA GLU A 8 -105.11 -74.07 79.19
C GLU A 8 -105.19 -73.53 77.75
N MET A 9 -106.20 -73.94 76.98
CA MET A 9 -106.43 -73.43 75.62
C MET A 9 -106.88 -71.96 75.64
N GLU A 10 -107.72 -71.54 76.58
CA GLU A 10 -108.13 -70.14 76.72
C GLU A 10 -106.95 -69.26 77.17
N GLU A 11 -106.08 -69.77 78.04
CA GLU A 11 -104.86 -69.09 78.48
C GLU A 11 -103.84 -68.96 77.32
N GLN A 12 -103.64 -70.02 76.53
CA GLN A 12 -102.83 -69.97 75.29
C GLN A 12 -103.41 -69.02 74.24
N ILE A 13 -104.73 -68.98 74.08
CA ILE A 13 -105.42 -68.03 73.19
C ILE A 13 -105.19 -66.60 73.69
N GLN A 14 -105.26 -66.36 75.00
CA GLN A 14 -105.03 -65.04 75.57
C GLN A 14 -103.56 -64.63 75.46
N GLU A 15 -102.62 -65.55 75.64
CA GLU A 15 -101.19 -65.33 75.46
C GLU A 15 -100.85 -65.01 73.99
N LEU A 16 -101.40 -65.79 73.04
CA LEU A 16 -101.26 -65.51 71.60
C LEU A 16 -101.89 -64.18 71.20
N LYS A 17 -103.04 -63.80 71.76
CA LYS A 17 -103.63 -62.46 71.58
C LYS A 17 -102.71 -61.35 72.12
N THR A 18 -102.05 -61.59 73.26
CA THR A 18 -101.13 -60.62 73.89
C THR A 18 -99.84 -60.48 73.09
N ILE A 19 -99.26 -61.59 72.62
CA ILE A 19 -98.09 -61.62 71.74
C ILE A 19 -98.41 -60.94 70.41
N THR A 20 -99.57 -61.23 69.81
CA THR A 20 -100.01 -60.59 68.56
C THR A 20 -100.15 -59.09 68.74
N ARG A 21 -100.79 -58.64 69.83
CA ARG A 21 -100.92 -57.21 70.18
C ARG A 21 -99.56 -56.55 70.39
N LEU A 22 -98.61 -57.21 71.06
CA LEU A 22 -97.25 -56.68 71.25
C LEU A 22 -96.47 -56.63 69.94
N GLN A 23 -96.58 -57.65 69.09
CA GLN A 23 -95.97 -57.64 67.75
C GLN A 23 -96.54 -56.53 66.87
N GLU A 24 -97.85 -56.29 66.92
CA GLU A 24 -98.50 -55.17 66.25
C GLU A 24 -98.03 -53.81 66.80
N GLN A 25 -97.90 -53.67 68.12
CA GLN A 25 -97.33 -52.47 68.75
C GLN A 25 -95.85 -52.26 68.38
N CYS A 26 -95.03 -53.30 68.38
CA CYS A 26 -93.62 -53.22 67.96
C CYS A 26 -93.51 -52.84 66.48
N ARG A 27 -94.32 -53.43 65.60
CA ARG A 27 -94.38 -53.03 64.17
C ARG A 27 -94.82 -51.58 64.03
N ALA A 28 -95.82 -51.13 64.78
CA ALA A 28 -96.29 -49.75 64.76
C ALA A 28 -95.19 -48.76 65.20
N LEU A 29 -94.48 -49.05 66.30
CA LEU A 29 -93.37 -48.23 66.79
C LEU A 29 -92.18 -48.22 65.82
N GLN A 30 -91.87 -49.35 65.18
CA GLN A 30 -90.80 -49.44 64.19
C GLN A 30 -91.14 -48.66 62.92
N ILE A 31 -92.40 -48.74 62.45
CA ILE A 31 -92.91 -47.92 61.35
C ILE A 31 -92.86 -46.43 61.72
N GLN A 32 -93.24 -46.07 62.94
CA GLN A 32 -93.17 -44.69 63.42
C GLN A 32 -91.72 -44.18 63.46
N SER A 33 -90.78 -44.95 64.01
CA SER A 33 -89.35 -44.62 64.04
C SER A 33 -88.75 -44.45 62.64
N VAL A 34 -89.10 -45.33 61.69
CA VAL A 34 -88.68 -45.21 60.29
C VAL A 34 -89.28 -43.96 59.64
N LYS A 35 -90.57 -43.66 59.90
CA LYS A 35 -91.23 -42.43 59.40
C LYS A 35 -90.54 -41.19 59.96
N GLU A 36 -90.25 -41.13 61.25
CA GLU A 36 -89.56 -40.01 61.89
C GLU A 36 -88.13 -39.83 61.34
N LYS A 37 -87.36 -40.91 61.18
CA LYS A 37 -86.02 -40.86 60.54
C LYS A 37 -86.10 -40.40 59.10
N THR A 38 -87.11 -40.85 58.35
CA THR A 38 -87.33 -40.42 56.95
C THR A 38 -87.65 -38.94 56.88
N VAL A 39 -88.49 -38.42 57.79
CA VAL A 39 -88.80 -36.98 57.89
C VAL A 39 -87.54 -36.19 58.26
N LYS A 40 -86.78 -36.63 59.26
CA LYS A 40 -85.51 -36.00 59.66
C LYS A 40 -84.51 -35.99 58.50
N ASN A 41 -84.32 -37.11 57.80
CA ASN A 41 -83.42 -37.19 56.63
C ASN A 41 -83.88 -36.27 55.49
N LYS A 42 -85.19 -36.18 55.24
CA LYS A 42 -85.75 -35.27 54.24
C LYS A 42 -85.46 -33.80 54.59
N ALA A 43 -85.58 -33.43 55.87
CA ALA A 43 -85.23 -32.10 56.36
C ALA A 43 -83.73 -31.81 56.22
N THR A 44 -82.85 -32.74 56.62
CA THR A 44 -81.39 -32.60 56.47
C THR A 44 -80.98 -32.47 55.01
N LEU A 45 -81.55 -33.28 54.11
CA LEU A 45 -81.30 -33.19 52.67
C LEU A 45 -81.75 -31.84 52.10
N ALA A 46 -82.90 -31.32 52.54
CA ALA A 46 -83.36 -30.00 52.12
C ALA A 46 -82.38 -28.90 52.57
N LEU A 47 -81.85 -28.97 53.79
CA LEU A 47 -80.85 -28.04 54.32
C LEU A 47 -79.50 -28.14 53.59
N LEU A 48 -79.01 -29.35 53.30
CA LEU A 48 -77.77 -29.52 52.55
C LEU A 48 -77.91 -28.99 51.12
N ARG A 49 -79.04 -29.26 50.46
CA ARG A 49 -79.33 -28.72 49.12
C ARG A 49 -79.42 -27.20 49.13
N SER A 50 -80.04 -26.58 50.13
CA SER A 50 -80.08 -25.12 50.24
C SER A 50 -78.68 -24.53 50.47
N ASN A 51 -77.87 -25.17 51.31
CA ASN A 51 -76.47 -24.76 51.54
C ASN A 51 -75.60 -24.90 50.30
N ILE A 52 -75.73 -25.97 49.51
CA ILE A 52 -75.00 -26.14 48.25
C ILE A 52 -75.41 -25.06 47.25
N ARG A 53 -76.71 -24.77 47.11
CA ARG A 53 -77.19 -23.71 46.23
C ARG A 53 -76.64 -22.35 46.64
N ARG A 54 -76.70 -22.02 47.93
CA ARG A 54 -76.16 -20.78 48.49
C ARG A 54 -74.65 -20.66 48.25
N ARG A 55 -73.86 -21.68 48.59
CA ARG A 55 -72.41 -21.68 48.35
C ARG A 55 -72.05 -21.59 46.87
N SER A 56 -72.83 -22.22 45.99
CA SER A 56 -72.66 -22.09 44.54
C SER A 56 -72.91 -20.67 44.05
N GLN A 57 -73.89 -19.97 44.62
CA GLN A 57 -74.16 -18.56 44.32
C GLN A 57 -73.04 -17.66 44.86
N GLU A 58 -72.61 -17.86 46.11
CA GLU A 58 -71.48 -17.15 46.73
C GLU A 58 -70.19 -17.30 45.90
N TRP A 59 -69.88 -18.52 45.45
CA TRP A 59 -68.72 -18.77 44.57
C TRP A 59 -68.85 -18.09 43.22
N ALA A 60 -70.03 -18.11 42.60
CA ALA A 60 -70.28 -17.44 41.32
C ALA A 60 -70.13 -15.91 41.43
N LEU A 61 -70.57 -15.33 42.55
CA LEU A 61 -70.37 -13.92 42.86
C LEU A 61 -68.89 -13.59 43.05
N ALA A 62 -68.18 -14.35 43.88
CA ALA A 62 -66.74 -14.18 44.11
C ALA A 62 -65.95 -14.25 42.80
N LYS A 63 -66.25 -15.21 41.94
CA LYS A 63 -65.62 -15.35 40.61
C LYS A 63 -65.89 -14.14 39.71
N LYS A 64 -67.11 -13.59 39.72
CA LYS A 64 -67.44 -12.37 38.96
C LYS A 64 -66.66 -11.16 39.48
N TYR A 65 -66.54 -11.02 40.80
CA TYR A 65 -65.74 -9.95 41.42
C TYR A 65 -64.27 -10.06 41.04
N ASP A 66 -63.68 -11.25 41.14
CA ASP A 66 -62.30 -11.51 40.72
C ASP A 66 -62.09 -11.15 39.25
N GLN A 67 -62.98 -11.62 38.36
CA GLN A 67 -62.89 -11.35 36.93
C GLN A 67 -63.01 -9.86 36.61
N TRP A 68 -63.90 -9.14 37.29
CA TRP A 68 -64.05 -7.68 37.14
C TRP A 68 -62.82 -6.93 37.65
N ALA A 69 -62.31 -7.28 38.84
CA ALA A 69 -61.13 -6.65 39.43
C ALA A 69 -59.90 -6.85 38.55
N ILE A 70 -59.68 -8.07 38.05
CA ILE A 70 -58.58 -8.40 37.13
C ILE A 70 -58.72 -7.63 35.81
N SER A 71 -59.93 -7.55 35.27
CA SER A 71 -60.19 -6.82 34.02
C SER A 71 -59.92 -5.33 34.16
N ARG A 72 -60.29 -4.74 35.30
CA ARG A 72 -60.02 -3.34 35.63
C ARG A 72 -58.51 -3.10 35.80
N ALA A 73 -57.79 -4.00 36.47
CA ALA A 73 -56.35 -3.87 36.69
C ALA A 73 -55.53 -4.01 35.40
N CYS A 74 -55.91 -4.93 34.51
CA CYS A 74 -55.22 -5.12 33.22
C CYS A 74 -55.55 -4.02 32.19
N GLY A 75 -56.58 -3.21 32.43
CA GLY A 75 -56.95 -2.10 31.54
C GLY A 75 -57.17 -2.52 30.09
N LYS A 76 -56.42 -1.89 29.16
CA LYS A 76 -56.49 -2.17 27.72
C LYS A 76 -55.59 -3.33 27.27
N ASP A 77 -54.78 -3.90 28.16
CA ASP A 77 -53.87 -5.01 27.82
C ASP A 77 -54.65 -6.33 27.73
N VAL A 78 -55.17 -6.58 26.53
CA VAL A 78 -56.01 -7.75 26.22
C VAL A 78 -55.26 -9.07 26.47
N PRO A 79 -53.99 -9.25 26.03
CA PRO A 79 -53.21 -10.45 26.36
C PRO A 79 -53.07 -10.68 27.87
N MET A 80 -52.69 -9.65 28.64
CA MET A 80 -52.49 -9.75 30.08
C MET A 80 -53.79 -10.12 30.81
N ARG A 81 -54.92 -9.56 30.35
CA ARG A 81 -56.26 -9.86 30.88
C ARG A 81 -56.67 -11.31 30.59
N LEU A 82 -56.46 -11.79 29.37
CA LEU A 82 -56.83 -13.16 28.97
C LEU A 82 -56.03 -14.20 29.77
N ALA A 83 -54.72 -13.97 29.95
CA ALA A 83 -53.83 -14.85 30.70
C ALA A 83 -54.24 -15.01 32.18
N ASN A 84 -54.88 -14.00 32.77
CA ASN A 84 -55.30 -13.98 34.17
C ASN A 84 -56.80 -14.22 34.38
N SER A 85 -57.59 -14.37 33.31
CA SER A 85 -59.06 -14.46 33.36
C SER A 85 -59.62 -15.62 34.20
N ARG A 86 -58.83 -16.68 34.41
CA ARG A 86 -59.20 -17.87 35.20
C ARG A 86 -58.54 -17.92 36.58
N CYS A 87 -57.71 -16.92 36.92
CA CYS A 87 -57.02 -16.85 38.20
C CYS A 87 -57.93 -16.25 39.27
N THR A 88 -57.67 -16.58 40.53
CA THR A 88 -58.17 -15.81 41.66
C THR A 88 -57.46 -14.44 41.70
N MET A 89 -58.08 -13.46 42.36
CA MET A 89 -57.54 -12.12 42.49
C MET A 89 -56.09 -12.10 43.03
N GLU A 90 -55.79 -12.93 44.04
CA GLU A 90 -54.46 -12.99 44.67
C GLU A 90 -53.38 -13.49 43.71
N VAL A 91 -53.67 -14.55 42.95
CA VAL A 91 -52.73 -15.11 41.97
C VAL A 91 -52.48 -14.13 40.84
N ALA A 92 -53.52 -13.46 40.36
CA ALA A 92 -53.40 -12.42 39.34
C ALA A 92 -52.56 -11.23 39.84
N ARG A 93 -52.78 -10.79 41.08
CA ARG A 93 -52.01 -9.71 41.72
C ARG A 93 -50.52 -10.04 41.77
N GLU A 94 -50.15 -11.25 42.20
CA GLU A 94 -48.75 -11.64 42.30
C GLU A 94 -48.07 -11.76 40.92
N LYS A 95 -48.78 -12.31 39.93
CA LYS A 95 -48.29 -12.35 38.54
C LYS A 95 -48.05 -10.95 37.96
N LEU A 96 -49.01 -10.04 38.16
CA LEU A 96 -48.88 -8.65 37.71
C LEU A 96 -47.72 -7.94 38.43
N ARG A 97 -47.57 -8.16 39.74
CA ARG A 97 -46.47 -7.60 40.52
C ARG A 97 -45.11 -8.06 39.99
N LYS A 98 -44.96 -9.35 39.74
CA LYS A 98 -43.74 -9.93 39.15
C LYS A 98 -43.47 -9.33 37.77
N TYR A 99 -44.49 -9.27 36.90
CA TYR A 99 -44.34 -8.67 35.57
C TYR A 99 -43.85 -7.22 35.61
N VAL A 100 -44.41 -6.40 36.51
CA VAL A 100 -43.98 -5.01 36.69
C VAL A 100 -42.53 -4.96 37.18
N PHE A 101 -42.17 -5.81 38.14
CA PHE A 101 -40.80 -5.89 38.66
C PHE A 101 -39.80 -6.29 37.56
N ASP A 102 -40.11 -7.32 36.77
CA ASP A 102 -39.26 -7.76 35.66
C ASP A 102 -39.09 -6.64 34.61
N ARG A 103 -40.17 -5.91 34.29
CA ARG A 103 -40.12 -4.76 33.37
C ARG A 103 -39.27 -3.62 33.91
N VAL A 104 -39.38 -3.29 35.19
CA VAL A 104 -38.56 -2.26 35.85
C VAL A 104 -37.09 -2.68 35.87
N ASN A 105 -36.78 -3.95 36.14
CA ASN A 105 -35.40 -4.45 36.09
C ASN A 105 -34.80 -4.33 34.69
N VAL A 106 -35.54 -4.74 33.65
CA VAL A 106 -35.11 -4.55 32.26
C VAL A 106 -34.88 -3.07 31.96
N HIS A 107 -35.79 -2.19 32.39
CA HIS A 107 -35.65 -0.75 32.20
C HIS A 107 -34.40 -0.19 32.91
N ASN A 108 -34.13 -0.61 34.14
CA ASN A 108 -32.93 -0.20 34.89
C ASN A 108 -31.66 -0.63 34.17
N VAL A 109 -31.59 -1.88 33.69
CA VAL A 109 -30.46 -2.39 32.90
C VAL A 109 -30.25 -1.56 31.63
N LEU A 110 -31.34 -1.25 30.92
CA LEU A 110 -31.27 -0.42 29.71
C LEU A 110 -30.81 1.00 30.02
N ILE A 111 -31.29 1.64 31.10
CA ILE A 111 -30.81 2.95 31.54
C ILE A 111 -29.31 2.93 31.82
N HIS A 112 -28.82 1.92 32.55
CA HIS A 112 -27.40 1.77 32.83
C HIS A 112 -26.58 1.63 31.54
N LEU A 113 -27.07 0.85 30.58
CA LEU A 113 -26.41 0.66 29.28
C LEU A 113 -26.38 1.97 28.47
N VAL A 114 -27.49 2.70 28.41
CA VAL A 114 -27.58 4.00 27.72
C VAL A 114 -26.60 4.99 28.34
N ARG A 115 -26.56 5.10 29.67
CA ARG A 115 -25.59 5.97 30.38
C ARG A 115 -24.15 5.59 30.09
N ARG A 116 -23.83 4.29 30.05
CA ARG A 116 -22.48 3.80 29.73
C ARG A 116 -22.08 4.14 28.29
N ARG A 117 -23.01 3.97 27.34
CA ARG A 117 -22.79 4.33 25.93
C ARG A 117 -22.62 5.84 25.76
N GLY A 118 -23.44 6.65 26.44
CA GLY A 118 -23.32 8.11 26.46
C GLY A 118 -21.94 8.58 26.90
N ARG A 119 -21.44 8.08 28.05
CA ARG A 119 -20.09 8.41 28.52
C ARG A 119 -18.99 8.02 27.52
N LYS A 120 -19.12 6.87 26.84
CA LYS A 120 -18.12 6.46 25.85
C LYS A 120 -18.16 7.36 24.62
N LEU A 121 -19.35 7.77 24.19
CA LEU A 121 -19.53 8.71 23.08
C LEU A 121 -18.91 10.07 23.40
N GLU A 122 -19.19 10.63 24.57
CA GLU A 122 -18.60 11.90 25.03
C GLU A 122 -17.06 11.81 25.07
N SER A 123 -16.51 10.72 25.59
CA SER A 123 -15.06 10.48 25.60
C SER A 123 -14.46 10.44 24.18
N MET A 124 -15.11 9.74 23.24
CA MET A 124 -14.65 9.68 21.85
C MET A 124 -14.76 11.04 21.15
N GLN A 125 -15.83 11.80 21.42
CA GLN A 125 -16.02 13.13 20.85
C GLN A 125 -14.94 14.11 21.34
N LEU A 126 -14.56 14.02 22.62
CA LEU A 126 -13.50 14.85 23.19
C LEU A 126 -12.13 14.50 22.62
N GLU A 127 -11.82 13.21 22.45
CA GLU A 127 -10.60 12.74 21.78
C GLU A 127 -10.52 13.23 20.33
N LEU A 128 -11.63 13.11 19.57
CA LEU A 128 -11.72 13.59 18.20
C LEU A 128 -11.56 15.11 18.10
N ALA A 129 -12.16 15.87 19.02
CA ALA A 129 -11.98 17.32 19.09
C ALA A 129 -10.51 17.68 19.39
N GLY A 130 -9.86 16.94 20.30
CA GLY A 130 -8.44 17.07 20.59
C GLY A 130 -7.57 16.86 19.36
N LEU A 131 -7.80 15.78 18.61
CA LEU A 131 -7.09 15.48 17.36
C LEU A 131 -7.30 16.57 16.30
N LYS A 132 -8.54 17.06 16.13
CA LYS A 132 -8.82 18.16 15.18
C LYS A 132 -8.21 19.50 15.58
N SER A 133 -8.02 19.72 16.88
CA SER A 133 -7.41 20.95 17.39
C SER A 133 -5.88 20.93 17.32
N GLN A 134 -5.27 19.79 16.97
CA GLN A 134 -3.83 19.75 16.77
C GLN A 134 -3.44 20.54 15.51
N PRO A 135 -2.34 21.30 15.55
CA PRO A 135 -1.88 22.03 14.38
C PRO A 135 -1.48 21.06 13.26
N ASP A 136 -1.86 21.40 12.01
CA ASP A 136 -1.66 20.57 10.80
C ASP A 136 -0.20 20.17 10.53
N ALA A 137 0.75 20.94 11.03
CA ALA A 137 2.16 20.61 10.97
C ALA A 137 2.87 21.07 12.24
N THR A 138 3.56 20.14 12.88
CA THR A 138 4.49 20.45 13.95
C THR A 138 5.69 21.24 13.41
N LYS A 139 6.33 22.04 14.28
CA LYS A 139 7.56 22.77 13.91
C LYS A 139 8.65 21.84 13.35
N GLU A 140 8.67 20.58 13.82
CA GLU A 140 9.61 19.57 13.35
C GLU A 140 9.29 19.11 11.92
N GLU A 141 8.02 18.89 11.58
CA GLU A 141 7.61 18.56 10.21
C GLU A 141 7.94 19.68 9.23
N LEU A 142 7.74 20.94 9.62
CA LEU A 142 8.15 22.09 8.80
C LEU A 142 9.66 22.15 8.59
N ARG A 143 10.46 21.84 9.62
CA ARG A 143 11.92 21.72 9.51
C ARG A 143 12.32 20.59 8.56
N LEU A 144 11.71 19.42 8.70
CA LEU A 144 11.98 18.28 7.83
C LEU A 144 11.61 18.60 6.37
N GLN A 145 10.48 19.27 6.12
CA GLN A 145 10.11 19.73 4.78
C GLN A 145 11.15 20.70 4.19
N GLN A 146 11.68 21.62 5.00
CA GLN A 146 12.72 22.53 4.56
C GLN A 146 14.03 21.80 4.23
N VAL A 147 14.40 20.80 5.03
CA VAL A 147 15.56 19.93 4.76
C VAL A 147 15.37 19.15 3.46
N ILE A 148 14.21 18.55 3.24
CA ILE A 148 13.88 17.84 2.00
C ILE A 148 14.06 18.77 0.79
N ARG A 149 13.46 19.96 0.84
CA ARG A 149 13.58 20.95 -0.24
C ARG A 149 15.04 21.35 -0.52
N GLN A 150 15.86 21.46 0.52
CA GLN A 150 17.27 21.79 0.36
C GLN A 150 18.07 20.64 -0.24
N LEU A 151 17.77 19.40 0.14
CA LEU A 151 18.38 18.20 -0.44
C LEU A 151 18.02 18.05 -1.92
N GLU A 152 16.74 18.25 -2.29
CA GLU A 152 16.29 18.23 -3.67
C GLU A 152 17.07 19.23 -4.54
N ASN A 153 17.18 20.48 -4.09
CA ASN A 153 17.96 21.52 -4.77
C ASN A 153 19.44 21.17 -4.92
N ASN A 154 20.03 20.53 -3.90
CA ASN A 154 21.43 20.14 -3.93
C ASN A 154 21.67 18.98 -4.90
N ILE A 155 20.74 18.02 -4.96
CA ILE A 155 20.76 16.91 -5.92
C ILE A 155 20.66 17.46 -7.33
N GLU A 156 19.69 18.34 -7.62
CA GLU A 156 19.52 18.94 -8.94
C GLU A 156 20.78 19.68 -9.41
N LYS A 157 21.36 20.52 -8.54
CA LYS A 157 22.63 21.22 -8.84
C LYS A 157 23.78 20.26 -9.12
N THR A 158 23.84 19.14 -8.39
CA THR A 158 24.90 18.14 -8.57
C THR A 158 24.71 17.40 -9.90
N THR A 159 23.48 17.05 -10.26
CA THR A 159 23.15 16.45 -11.57
C THR A 159 23.57 17.37 -12.71
N ILE A 160 23.25 18.67 -12.63
CA ILE A 160 23.68 19.66 -13.63
C ILE A 160 25.21 19.69 -13.76
N LYS A 161 25.94 19.74 -12.63
CA LYS A 161 27.41 19.72 -12.63
C LYS A 161 27.97 18.45 -13.27
N ILE A 162 27.40 17.29 -12.99
CA ILE A 162 27.81 16.01 -13.59
C ILE A 162 27.63 16.08 -15.11
N THR A 163 26.46 16.49 -15.59
CA THR A 163 26.18 16.60 -17.02
C THR A 163 27.12 17.59 -17.71
N THR A 164 27.37 18.76 -17.12
CA THR A 164 28.32 19.74 -17.67
C THR A 164 29.75 19.18 -17.70
N SER A 165 30.19 18.49 -16.64
CA SER A 165 31.51 17.87 -16.59
C SER A 165 31.66 16.76 -17.63
N GLN A 166 30.62 15.97 -17.86
CA GLN A 166 30.61 14.94 -18.91
C GLN A 166 30.74 15.57 -20.29
N ASN A 167 29.99 16.63 -20.58
CA ASN A 167 30.09 17.35 -21.86
C ASN A 167 31.49 17.92 -22.10
N ILE A 168 32.10 18.52 -21.06
CA ILE A 168 33.48 19.01 -21.14
C ILE A 168 34.46 17.86 -21.39
N HIS A 169 34.29 16.74 -20.69
CA HIS A 169 35.13 15.55 -20.88
C HIS A 169 35.07 15.03 -22.32
N PHE A 170 33.87 14.88 -22.89
CA PHE A 170 33.70 14.46 -24.27
C PHE A 170 34.36 15.42 -25.25
N LEU A 171 34.20 16.73 -25.05
CA LEU A 171 34.86 17.74 -25.89
C LEU A 171 36.40 17.61 -25.87
N TYR A 172 36.98 17.40 -24.68
CA TYR A 172 38.43 17.19 -24.57
C TYR A 172 38.90 15.87 -25.20
N MET A 173 38.08 14.81 -25.13
CA MET A 173 38.36 13.55 -25.81
C MET A 173 38.34 13.71 -27.33
N ASP A 174 37.34 14.40 -27.88
CA ASP A 174 37.24 14.69 -29.31
C ASP A 174 38.42 15.54 -29.81
N LEU A 175 38.82 16.55 -29.03
CA LEU A 175 39.98 17.37 -29.34
C LEU A 175 41.27 16.55 -29.32
N LEU A 176 41.45 15.68 -28.33
CA LEU A 176 42.61 14.80 -28.24
C LEU A 176 42.69 13.86 -29.43
N ASP A 177 41.56 13.25 -29.83
CA ASP A 177 41.49 12.39 -31.00
C ASP A 177 41.84 13.15 -32.29
N HIS A 178 41.32 14.38 -32.45
CA HIS A 178 41.68 15.24 -33.57
C HIS A 178 43.18 15.54 -33.63
N LEU A 179 43.78 15.90 -32.49
CA LEU A 179 45.21 16.19 -32.41
C LEU A 179 46.06 14.94 -32.71
N LYS A 180 45.67 13.77 -32.22
CA LYS A 180 46.33 12.49 -32.54
C LYS A 180 46.29 12.22 -34.04
N LYS A 181 45.14 12.43 -34.70
CA LYS A 181 45.01 12.28 -36.16
C LYS A 181 45.91 13.24 -36.92
N LYS A 182 46.00 14.51 -36.50
CA LYS A 182 46.91 15.50 -37.11
C LYS A 182 48.37 15.11 -36.90
N LEU A 183 48.74 14.72 -35.69
CA LEU A 183 50.09 14.29 -35.36
C LEU A 183 50.52 13.07 -36.18
N ALA A 184 49.63 12.10 -36.39
CA ALA A 184 49.89 10.92 -37.22
C ALA A 184 50.19 11.26 -38.70
N GLY A 185 49.74 12.42 -39.20
CA GLY A 185 50.02 12.87 -40.56
C GLY A 185 51.38 13.57 -40.72
N TYR A 186 51.95 14.13 -39.66
CA TYR A 186 53.20 14.89 -39.75
C TYR A 186 54.42 14.09 -40.22
N PRO A 187 54.65 12.83 -39.78
CA PRO A 187 55.77 12.04 -40.28
C PRO A 187 55.77 11.92 -41.81
N THR A 188 54.62 11.63 -42.42
CA THR A 188 54.49 11.51 -43.87
C THR A 188 54.82 12.81 -44.60
N GLU A 189 54.37 13.96 -44.08
CA GLU A 189 54.71 15.26 -44.68
C GLU A 189 56.19 15.62 -44.49
N LEU A 190 56.77 15.24 -43.35
CA LEU A 190 58.18 15.43 -43.07
C LEU A 190 59.05 14.58 -44.00
N ASP A 191 58.68 13.32 -44.22
CA ASP A 191 59.37 12.40 -45.14
C ASP A 191 59.36 12.96 -46.58
N LYS A 192 58.22 13.52 -47.03
CA LYS A 192 58.14 14.18 -48.35
C LYS A 192 59.11 15.35 -48.46
N LEU A 193 59.15 16.22 -47.44
CA LEU A 193 60.07 17.36 -47.40
C LEU A 193 61.53 16.91 -47.36
N GLN A 194 61.86 15.89 -46.57
CA GLN A 194 63.22 15.35 -46.48
C GLN A 194 63.69 14.75 -47.81
N ASN A 195 62.81 14.01 -48.49
CA ASN A 195 63.09 13.49 -49.83
C ASN A 195 63.33 14.61 -50.84
N LEU A 196 62.54 15.68 -50.79
CA LEU A 196 62.70 16.83 -51.67
C LEU A 196 64.05 17.53 -51.45
N VAL A 197 64.44 17.75 -50.19
CA VAL A 197 65.75 18.33 -49.84
C VAL A 197 66.89 17.45 -50.33
N THR A 198 66.77 16.12 -50.13
CA THR A 198 67.78 15.16 -50.59
C THR A 198 67.96 15.25 -52.10
N ASN A 199 66.86 15.31 -52.86
CA ASN A 199 66.91 15.46 -54.31
C ASN A 199 67.58 16.76 -54.75
N TYR A 200 67.24 17.89 -54.14
CA TYR A 200 67.89 19.17 -54.45
C TYR A 200 69.39 19.17 -54.11
N CYS A 201 69.79 18.54 -52.99
CA CYS A 201 71.21 18.41 -52.65
C CYS A 201 71.98 17.57 -53.68
N LEU A 202 71.38 16.49 -54.19
CA LEU A 202 71.97 15.68 -55.25
C LEU A 202 72.13 16.50 -56.54
N GLU A 203 71.07 17.18 -56.98
CA GLU A 203 71.10 18.02 -58.19
C GLU A 203 72.15 19.14 -58.08
N LEU A 204 72.25 19.79 -56.93
CA LEU A 204 73.25 20.83 -56.69
C LEU A 204 74.67 20.27 -56.70
N SER A 205 74.88 19.08 -56.14
CA SER A 205 76.17 18.39 -56.17
C SER A 205 76.58 18.07 -57.61
N ASP A 206 75.66 17.51 -58.41
CA ASP A 206 75.90 17.21 -59.82
C ASP A 206 76.25 18.48 -60.62
N MET A 207 75.50 19.57 -60.42
CA MET A 207 75.80 20.87 -61.04
C MET A 207 77.16 21.44 -60.61
N THR A 208 77.55 21.24 -59.35
CA THR A 208 78.85 21.71 -58.83
C THR A 208 80.00 20.96 -59.49
N VAL A 209 79.88 19.64 -59.64
CA VAL A 209 80.86 18.81 -60.36
C VAL A 209 80.96 19.28 -61.81
N MET A 210 79.83 19.45 -62.50
CA MET A 210 79.79 19.95 -63.88
C MET A 210 80.46 21.33 -64.02
N SER A 211 80.21 22.25 -63.08
CA SER A 211 80.83 23.58 -63.10
C SER A 211 82.35 23.51 -62.87
N GLN A 212 82.80 22.63 -61.99
CA GLN A 212 84.23 22.44 -61.72
C GLN A 212 84.94 21.85 -62.94
N ASP A 213 84.34 20.86 -63.59
CA ASP A 213 84.85 20.27 -64.84
C ASP A 213 84.92 21.32 -65.95
N ALA A 214 83.86 22.12 -66.12
CA ALA A 214 83.85 23.21 -67.10
C ALA A 214 84.95 24.26 -66.83
N MET A 215 85.22 24.58 -65.55
CA MET A 215 86.31 25.47 -65.16
C MET A 215 87.68 24.87 -65.48
N MET A 216 87.90 23.60 -65.13
CA MET A 216 89.14 22.88 -65.43
C MET A 216 89.43 22.83 -66.94
N ILE A 217 88.42 22.49 -67.75
CA ILE A 217 88.53 22.50 -69.22
C ILE A 217 88.87 23.91 -69.72
N THR A 218 88.20 24.94 -69.19
CA THR A 218 88.45 26.33 -69.59
C THR A 218 89.88 26.76 -69.26
N ASP A 219 90.40 26.41 -68.10
CA ASP A 219 91.76 26.74 -67.69
C ASP A 219 92.81 25.94 -68.48
N GLU A 220 92.56 24.66 -68.76
CA GLU A 220 93.39 23.84 -69.64
C GLU A 220 93.45 24.43 -71.06
N VAL A 221 92.31 24.82 -71.62
CA VAL A 221 92.23 25.50 -72.93
C VAL A 221 93.00 26.82 -72.92
N LYS A 222 92.89 27.64 -71.87
CA LYS A 222 93.66 28.89 -71.74
C LYS A 222 95.17 28.63 -71.65
N MET A 223 95.60 27.61 -70.91
CA MET A 223 97.02 27.26 -70.80
C MET A 223 97.58 26.77 -72.13
N ASN A 224 96.86 25.88 -72.81
CA ASN A 224 97.22 25.40 -74.15
C ASN A 224 97.28 26.56 -75.15
N MET A 225 96.33 27.51 -75.08
CA MET A 225 96.34 28.71 -75.92
C MET A 225 97.56 29.58 -75.67
N ARG A 226 97.89 29.89 -74.39
CA ARG A 226 99.10 30.68 -74.03
C ARG A 226 100.39 29.98 -74.46
N GLN A 227 100.46 28.66 -74.29
CA GLN A 227 101.61 27.87 -74.73
C GLN A 227 101.74 27.94 -76.25
N GLY A 228 100.63 27.77 -76.99
CA GLY A 228 100.60 27.93 -78.44
C GLY A 228 100.97 29.33 -78.92
N GLU A 229 100.55 30.38 -78.22
CA GLU A 229 100.97 31.76 -78.50
C GLU A 229 102.47 31.96 -78.26
N ALA A 230 103.01 31.43 -77.16
CA ALA A 230 104.42 31.55 -76.84
C ALA A 230 105.31 30.84 -77.87
N THR A 231 104.97 29.60 -78.24
CA THR A 231 105.69 28.86 -79.29
C THR A 231 105.60 29.58 -80.62
N PHE A 232 104.43 30.13 -80.97
CA PHE A 232 104.25 30.92 -82.19
C PHE A 232 105.12 32.20 -82.21
N ILE A 233 105.19 32.94 -81.10
CA ILE A 233 106.04 34.14 -80.98
C ILE A 233 107.52 33.77 -81.08
N GLU A 234 107.94 32.67 -80.45
CA GLU A 234 109.32 32.21 -80.48
C GLU A 234 109.73 31.76 -81.89
N GLU A 235 108.89 30.99 -82.57
CA GLU A 235 109.07 30.64 -83.99
C GLU A 235 109.15 31.89 -84.87
N ARG A 236 108.27 32.88 -84.65
CA ARG A 236 108.27 34.15 -85.38
C ARG A 236 109.58 34.92 -85.15
N ARG A 237 110.05 35.07 -83.90
CA ARG A 237 111.32 35.72 -83.56
C ARG A 237 112.51 34.99 -84.19
N ALA A 238 112.53 33.66 -84.12
CA ALA A 238 113.57 32.86 -84.75
C ALA A 238 113.61 33.08 -86.27
N ARG A 239 112.44 33.14 -86.92
CA ARG A 239 112.31 33.44 -88.35
C ARG A 239 112.77 34.85 -88.69
N GLU A 240 112.39 35.84 -87.89
CA GLU A 240 112.77 37.25 -88.09
C GLU A 240 114.27 37.47 -87.87
N ASN A 241 114.87 36.82 -86.87
CA ASN A 241 116.32 36.82 -86.64
C ASN A 241 117.08 36.21 -87.82
N ARG A 242 116.62 35.06 -88.33
CA ARG A 242 117.20 34.45 -89.55
C ARG A 242 117.10 35.42 -90.74
N LEU A 243 115.96 36.08 -90.91
CA LEU A 243 115.75 37.07 -91.97
C LEU A 243 116.69 38.29 -91.83
N ASN A 244 116.87 38.79 -90.61
CA ASN A 244 117.80 39.90 -90.32
C ASN A 244 119.27 39.50 -90.53
N GLN A 245 119.65 38.26 -90.19
CA GLN A 245 120.98 37.74 -90.50
C GLN A 245 121.20 37.71 -92.02
N GLN A 246 120.22 37.24 -92.79
CA GLN A 246 120.27 37.28 -94.26
C GLN A 246 120.37 38.70 -94.80
N LYS A 247 119.58 39.66 -94.30
CA LYS A 247 119.68 41.09 -94.67
C LYS A 247 121.06 41.68 -94.38
N LYS A 248 121.64 41.42 -93.20
CA LYS A 248 123.02 41.88 -92.87
C LYS A 248 124.08 41.33 -93.83
N LEU A 249 123.90 40.11 -94.32
CA LEU A 249 124.79 39.54 -95.34
C LEU A 249 124.62 40.29 -96.68
N ILE A 250 123.39 40.62 -97.05
CA ILE A 250 123.08 41.44 -98.25
C ILE A 250 123.65 42.86 -98.11
N ASP A 251 123.47 43.53 -96.97
CA ASP A 251 124.02 44.88 -96.74
C ASP A 251 125.56 44.89 -96.74
N LYS A 252 126.20 43.80 -96.27
CA LYS A 252 127.65 43.60 -96.39
C LYS A 252 128.10 43.41 -97.84
N ILE A 253 127.25 42.88 -98.71
CA ILE A 253 127.50 42.78 -100.15
C ILE A 253 127.38 44.18 -100.78
N HIS A 254 126.35 44.96 -100.45
CA HIS A 254 126.18 46.32 -100.97
C HIS A 254 127.22 47.35 -100.45
N THR A 255 127.71 47.21 -99.22
CA THR A 255 128.81 48.06 -98.70
C THR A 255 130.17 47.73 -99.32
N LYS A 256 130.37 46.47 -99.78
CA LYS A 256 131.50 46.12 -100.65
C LYS A 256 131.35 46.71 -102.06
N GLU A 257 130.14 46.69 -102.64
CA GLU A 257 129.88 47.28 -103.97
C GLU A 257 129.96 48.82 -103.99
N THR A 258 129.82 49.50 -102.85
CA THR A 258 129.97 50.97 -102.75
C THR A 258 131.39 51.42 -102.38
N SER A 259 132.24 50.49 -101.93
CA SER A 259 133.69 50.71 -101.71
C SER A 259 134.54 50.36 -102.96
N GLU A 260 133.93 49.86 -104.02
CA GLU A 260 134.56 49.55 -105.31
C GLU A 260 134.08 50.49 -106.44
N LYS A 261 133.95 51.79 -106.12
CA LYS A 261 133.97 52.87 -107.13
C LYS A 261 135.30 53.60 -107.11
#